data_AF-A0AA35SC83-F1
#
_entry.id   AF-A0AA35SC83-F1
#
_cell.length_a   1.000
_cell.length_b   1.000
_cell.length_c   1.000
_cell.angle_alpha   90.00
_cell.angle_beta   90.00
_cell.angle_gamma   90.00
#
_symmetry.space_group_name_H-M   'P 1'
#
loop_
_entity.id
_entity.type
_entity.pdbx_description
1 polymer ?
#
loop_
_entity_poly.entity_id
_entity_poly.type
_entity_poly.pdbx_seq_one_letter_code
_entity_poly.pdbx_strand_id
1 'polypeptide(L)'
;MEIQGEQMAAGSAGSLLLGEEGEDEGERTSEKLKAQLYLSLQSKGILSQLKSQLRCRLVQELRRGSGSATPPVPLALQVANGVVAEHLRGCGYQYTLSTFLPESSTHLDRLLSREDILHYLHLQPPAPLHSLLTDDTGRVGGATCDHTHSIGVQTEERVGGRGGVALTLAERLRALDEEHFAQLAEEGGGEEGEREEWRRECEEELRRRWRGKWSNSGRQSWLKLGKKREYAARSSCAICGSSKRRSTTKKMESLRRLELDTLNSLRARQLETEAALYSRRQELELQLQGRG
;
A
#
# COMPACT_ATOMS: atom_id res chain seq x y z
N MET A 1 6.73 -0.37 81.08
CA MET A 1 5.99 0.19 79.94
C MET A 1 6.33 -0.69 78.74
N GLU A 2 5.79 -1.90 78.60
CA GLU A 2 4.34 -2.20 78.41
C GLU A 2 3.80 -1.32 77.27
N ILE A 3 3.34 -1.80 76.10
CA ILE A 3 2.61 -3.04 75.75
C ILE A 3 2.81 -3.32 74.25
N GLN A 4 3.19 -4.57 73.96
CA GLN A 4 2.63 -5.53 73.00
C GLN A 4 1.90 -5.04 71.74
N GLY A 5 2.21 -5.73 70.65
CA GLY A 5 1.48 -5.76 69.39
C GLY A 5 1.89 -6.98 68.58
N GLU A 6 1.72 -8.17 69.17
CA GLU A 6 1.77 -9.48 68.53
C GLU A 6 0.76 -9.57 67.38
N GLN A 7 1.19 -10.09 66.23
CA GLN A 7 0.44 -11.12 65.51
C GLN A 7 1.41 -12.00 64.69
N MET A 8 1.66 -13.18 65.25
CA MET A 8 2.02 -14.45 64.61
C MET A 8 0.97 -14.87 63.55
N ALA A 9 1.12 -15.84 62.66
CA ALA A 9 2.19 -16.63 62.06
C ALA A 9 1.52 -17.59 61.04
N ALA A 10 2.29 -18.08 60.06
CA ALA A 10 2.11 -19.32 59.29
C ALA A 10 0.84 -19.45 58.42
N GLY A 11 0.90 -19.87 57.15
CA GLY A 11 1.98 -20.38 56.31
C GLY A 11 1.36 -21.00 55.06
N SER A 12 2.12 -21.12 53.97
CA SER A 12 2.09 -22.31 53.12
C SER A 12 3.17 -22.18 52.05
N ALA A 13 3.81 -23.31 51.80
CA ALA A 13 5.04 -23.50 51.05
C ALA A 13 4.85 -23.47 49.54
N GLY A 14 5.95 -23.15 48.85
CA GLY A 14 6.47 -24.02 47.80
C GLY A 14 6.08 -23.70 46.37
N SER A 15 6.99 -23.09 45.62
CA SER A 15 7.68 -23.71 44.46
C SER A 15 8.71 -22.71 43.93
N LEU A 16 10.02 -22.86 44.18
CA LEU A 16 10.93 -23.62 43.31
C LEU A 16 10.65 -23.38 41.82
N LEU A 17 11.42 -22.53 41.15
CA LEU A 17 12.56 -22.98 40.34
C LEU A 17 13.33 -21.79 39.73
N LEU A 18 14.65 -21.95 39.81
CA LEU A 18 15.70 -21.13 39.23
C LEU A 18 15.68 -21.14 37.70
N GLY A 19 16.14 -20.03 37.11
CA GLY A 19 16.89 -20.07 35.86
C GLY A 19 16.44 -19.06 34.82
N GLU A 20 17.43 -18.30 34.31
CA GLU A 20 17.42 -17.58 33.02
C GLU A 20 16.98 -16.10 33.05
N GLU A 21 17.72 -15.24 33.76
CA GLU A 21 17.69 -13.79 33.53
C GLU A 21 19.11 -13.31 33.17
N GLY A 22 19.42 -13.32 31.87
CA GLY A 22 20.74 -12.87 31.36
C GLY A 22 20.71 -12.14 30.01
N GLU A 23 19.61 -12.17 29.26
CA GLU A 23 19.55 -11.58 27.90
C GLU A 23 18.53 -10.44 27.76
N ASP A 24 17.68 -10.23 28.77
CA ASP A 24 16.45 -9.40 28.66
C ASP A 24 16.64 -7.94 29.13
N GLU A 25 17.74 -7.64 29.85
CA GLU A 25 18.09 -6.27 30.31
C GLU A 25 18.61 -5.38 29.16
N GLY A 26 19.30 -5.97 28.18
CA GLY A 26 19.86 -5.26 27.02
C GLY A 26 18.80 -4.80 26.01
N GLU A 27 17.75 -5.59 25.80
CA GLU A 27 16.65 -5.23 24.91
C GLU A 27 15.73 -4.16 25.53
N ARG A 28 15.40 -4.29 26.82
CA ARG A 28 14.61 -3.28 27.55
C ARG A 28 15.30 -1.90 27.60
N THR A 29 16.62 -1.86 27.67
CA THR A 29 17.38 -0.60 27.64
C THR A 29 17.41 0.02 26.24
N SER A 30 17.57 -0.79 25.19
CA SER A 30 17.50 -0.34 23.79
C SER A 30 16.12 0.21 23.43
N GLU A 31 15.05 -0.44 23.87
CA GLU A 31 13.68 0.01 23.64
C GLU A 31 13.35 1.30 24.40
N LYS A 32 13.81 1.44 25.65
CA LYS A 32 13.69 2.68 26.42
C LYS A 32 14.45 3.83 25.76
N LEU A 33 15.67 3.58 25.25
CA LEU A 33 16.46 4.58 24.52
C LEU A 33 15.79 4.98 23.20
N LYS A 34 15.23 4.02 22.44
CA LYS A 34 14.46 4.31 21.21
C LYS A 34 13.21 5.13 21.52
N ALA A 35 12.49 4.82 22.60
CA ALA A 35 11.33 5.58 23.04
C ALA A 35 11.71 7.01 23.46
N GLN A 36 12.79 7.18 24.21
CA GLN A 36 13.30 8.50 24.58
C GLN A 36 13.80 9.31 23.39
N LEU A 37 14.48 8.68 22.42
CA LEU A 37 14.87 9.32 21.17
C LEU A 37 13.65 9.73 20.33
N TYR A 38 12.65 8.86 20.23
CA TYR A 38 11.41 9.17 19.52
C TYR A 38 10.69 10.36 20.15
N LEU A 39 10.57 10.39 21.48
CA LEU A 39 9.98 11.51 22.22
C LEU A 39 10.83 12.79 22.11
N SER A 40 12.16 12.68 22.12
CA SER A 40 13.05 13.83 21.91
C SER A 40 12.97 14.37 20.48
N LEU A 41 12.84 13.50 19.47
CA LEU A 41 12.71 13.91 18.07
C LEU A 41 11.31 14.46 17.76
N GLN A 42 10.29 13.99 18.48
CA GLN A 42 8.93 14.50 18.42
C GLN A 42 8.83 15.88 19.09
N SER A 43 9.38 16.06 20.30
CA SER A 43 9.38 17.34 21.01
C SER A 43 10.18 18.43 20.29
N LYS A 44 11.25 18.05 19.57
CA LYS A 44 12.04 18.98 18.74
C LYS A 44 11.40 19.29 17.38
N GLY A 45 10.23 18.73 17.05
CA GLY A 45 9.54 18.99 15.77
C GLY A 45 10.23 18.42 14.52
N ILE A 46 11.32 17.67 14.68
CA ILE A 46 12.08 17.08 13.56
C ILE A 46 11.22 16.00 12.87
N LEU A 47 10.45 15.24 13.67
CA LEU A 47 9.54 14.21 13.16
C LEU A 47 8.35 14.80 12.38
N SER A 48 7.84 15.97 12.77
CA SER A 48 6.78 16.66 12.02
C SER A 48 7.32 17.28 10.73
N GLN A 49 8.53 17.83 10.77
CA GLN A 49 9.22 18.36 9.58
C GLN A 49 9.54 17.24 8.58
N LEU A 50 10.03 16.09 9.05
CA LEU A 50 10.30 14.92 8.22
C LEU A 50 9.01 14.32 7.64
N LYS A 51 7.94 14.23 8.44
CA LYS A 51 6.61 13.81 7.95
C LYS A 51 6.07 14.76 6.88
N SER A 52 6.22 16.07 7.07
CA SER A 52 5.82 17.07 6.09
C SER A 52 6.62 16.94 4.79
N GLN A 53 7.95 16.83 4.89
CA GLN A 53 8.82 16.61 3.74
C GLN A 53 8.51 15.31 3.00
N LEU A 54 8.26 14.22 3.72
CA LEU A 54 7.83 12.95 3.14
C LEU A 54 6.47 13.08 2.45
N ARG A 55 5.51 13.79 3.05
CA ARG A 55 4.21 14.05 2.43
C ARG A 55 4.36 14.88 1.16
N CYS A 56 5.16 15.94 1.18
CA CYS A 56 5.44 16.77 0.01
C CYS A 56 6.12 15.96 -1.09
N ARG A 57 7.14 15.15 -0.76
CA ARG A 57 7.82 14.27 -1.72
C ARG A 57 6.88 13.18 -2.26
N LEU A 58 6.04 12.60 -1.42
CA LEU A 58 5.06 11.60 -1.84
C LEU A 58 4.02 12.21 -2.77
N VAL A 59 3.50 13.41 -2.46
CA VAL A 59 2.59 14.13 -3.35
C VAL A 59 3.27 14.47 -4.68
N GLN A 60 4.53 14.90 -4.66
CA GLN A 60 5.31 15.14 -5.88
C GLN A 60 5.54 13.85 -6.68
N GLU A 61 5.90 12.75 -6.04
CA GLU A 61 6.10 11.45 -6.70
C GLU A 61 4.80 10.80 -7.14
N LEU A 62 3.68 11.03 -6.46
CA LEU A 62 2.35 10.61 -6.93
C LEU A 62 1.90 11.45 -8.13
N ARG A 63 2.21 12.75 -8.15
CA ARG A 63 1.99 13.62 -9.32
C ARG A 63 2.90 13.25 -10.49
N ARG A 64 4.14 12.80 -10.22
CA ARG A 64 5.15 12.44 -11.23
C ARG A 64 5.03 10.99 -11.73
N GLY A 65 4.63 10.08 -10.84
CA GLY A 65 4.39 8.65 -11.10
C GLY A 65 2.99 8.36 -11.65
N SER A 66 2.05 9.28 -11.47
CA SER A 66 0.95 9.47 -12.40
C SER A 66 1.53 10.04 -13.70
N GLY A 67 2.02 9.17 -14.58
CA GLY A 67 2.23 9.50 -16.00
C GLY A 67 0.94 9.90 -16.74
N SER A 68 -0.14 10.19 -16.02
CA SER A 68 -1.22 11.00 -16.54
C SER A 68 -0.72 12.43 -16.59
N ALA A 69 -0.31 12.86 -17.79
CA ALA A 69 -0.82 14.12 -18.27
C ALA A 69 -2.26 14.22 -17.75
N THR A 70 -2.56 15.26 -16.96
CA THR A 70 -3.94 15.64 -16.64
C THR A 70 -4.80 15.26 -17.84
N PRO A 71 -5.88 14.45 -17.70
CA PRO A 71 -6.71 14.09 -18.85
C PRO A 71 -6.91 15.38 -19.62
N PRO A 72 -6.57 15.44 -20.92
CA PRO A 72 -6.55 16.69 -21.66
C PRO A 72 -7.90 17.35 -21.39
N VAL A 73 -7.86 18.41 -20.58
CA VAL A 73 -9.06 19.16 -20.22
C VAL A 73 -9.71 19.44 -21.57
N PRO A 74 -10.96 19.00 -21.80
CA PRO A 74 -11.60 19.12 -23.11
C PRO A 74 -11.33 20.51 -23.64
N LEU A 75 -10.94 20.65 -24.91
CA LEU A 75 -10.53 21.94 -25.47
C LEU A 75 -11.59 23.02 -25.21
N ALA A 76 -12.87 22.65 -25.24
CA ALA A 76 -14.00 23.50 -24.86
C ALA A 76 -13.93 24.01 -23.41
N LEU A 77 -13.52 23.18 -22.46
CA LEU A 77 -13.34 23.54 -21.06
C LEU A 77 -12.07 24.38 -20.84
N GLN A 78 -11.01 24.17 -21.63
CA GLN A 78 -9.84 25.06 -21.63
C GLN A 78 -10.17 26.44 -22.17
N VAL A 79 -10.97 26.52 -23.24
CA VAL A 79 -11.47 27.76 -23.83
C VAL A 79 -12.40 28.47 -22.84
N ALA A 80 -13.34 27.76 -22.21
CA ALA A 80 -14.23 28.33 -21.19
C ALA A 80 -13.45 28.86 -19.97
N ASN A 81 -12.50 28.09 -19.45
CA ASN A 81 -11.64 28.52 -18.34
C ASN A 81 -10.76 29.71 -18.74
N GLY A 82 -10.29 29.76 -19.99
CA GLY A 82 -9.56 30.89 -20.56
C GLY A 82 -10.39 32.17 -20.62
N VAL A 83 -11.65 32.09 -21.09
CA VAL A 83 -12.58 33.24 -21.12
C VAL A 83 -12.86 33.76 -19.71
N VAL A 84 -13.10 32.87 -18.75
CA VAL A 84 -13.34 33.24 -17.35
C VAL A 84 -12.09 33.86 -16.73
N ALA A 85 -10.91 33.27 -16.96
CA ALA A 85 -9.65 33.82 -16.47
C ALA A 85 -9.36 35.21 -17.05
N GLU A 86 -9.63 35.41 -18.34
CA GLU A 86 -9.45 36.70 -19.02
C GLU A 86 -10.43 37.76 -18.51
N HIS A 87 -11.69 37.38 -18.26
CA HIS A 87 -12.67 38.26 -17.63
C HIS A 87 -12.26 38.65 -16.21
N LEU A 88 -11.81 37.69 -15.39
CA LEU A 88 -11.32 37.96 -14.02
C LEU A 88 -10.09 38.88 -14.03
N ARG A 89 -9.22 38.74 -15.05
CA ARG A 89 -8.06 39.60 -15.27
C ARG A 89 -8.47 41.01 -15.68
N GLY A 90 -9.38 41.16 -16.64
CA GLY A 90 -9.90 42.44 -17.11
C GLY A 90 -10.68 43.21 -16.04
N CYS A 91 -11.40 42.51 -15.18
CA CYS A 91 -12.10 43.11 -14.03
C CYS A 91 -11.22 43.34 -12.80
N GLY A 92 -9.94 42.94 -12.82
CA GLY A 92 -9.00 43.19 -11.72
C GLY A 92 -9.20 42.30 -10.47
N TYR A 93 -9.91 41.18 -10.58
CA TYR A 93 -10.17 40.25 -9.46
C TYR A 93 -8.98 39.30 -9.21
N GLN A 94 -7.85 39.87 -8.76
CA GLN A 94 -6.58 39.16 -8.55
C GLN A 94 -6.68 38.01 -7.54
N TYR A 95 -7.45 38.19 -6.46
CA TYR A 95 -7.65 37.15 -5.45
C TYR A 95 -8.37 35.93 -6.02
N THR A 96 -9.52 36.16 -6.67
CA THR A 96 -10.33 35.11 -7.29
C THR A 96 -9.57 34.38 -8.41
N LEU A 97 -8.75 35.11 -9.18
CA LEU A 97 -7.90 34.53 -10.21
C LEU A 97 -6.83 33.59 -9.61
N SER A 98 -6.21 34.00 -8.49
CA SER A 98 -5.19 33.19 -7.80
C SER A 98 -5.72 31.90 -7.19
N THR A 99 -7.00 31.86 -6.80
CA THR A 99 -7.68 30.64 -6.33
C THR A 99 -8.26 29.82 -7.48
N PHE A 100 -8.73 30.47 -8.54
CA PHE A 100 -9.35 29.82 -9.69
C PHE A 100 -8.36 29.00 -10.53
N LEU A 101 -7.13 29.49 -10.75
CA LEU A 101 -6.11 28.78 -11.54
C LEU A 101 -5.72 27.40 -10.97
N PRO A 102 -5.38 27.26 -9.66
CA PRO A 102 -5.07 25.95 -9.10
C PRO A 102 -6.30 25.03 -9.01
N GLU A 103 -7.50 25.57 -8.82
CA GLU A 103 -8.74 24.77 -8.73
C GLU A 103 -9.21 24.26 -10.10
N SER A 104 -9.06 25.07 -11.15
CA SER A 104 -9.43 24.71 -12.52
C SER A 104 -8.45 23.76 -13.20
N SER A 105 -7.37 23.34 -12.50
CA SER A 105 -6.26 22.56 -13.07
C SER A 105 -5.61 23.22 -14.29
N THR A 106 -5.81 24.53 -14.46
CA THR A 106 -5.30 25.32 -15.58
C THR A 106 -4.10 26.11 -15.09
N HIS A 107 -2.90 25.64 -15.42
CA HIS A 107 -1.67 26.38 -15.14
C HIS A 107 -1.61 27.65 -15.99
N LEU A 108 -0.98 28.71 -15.46
CA LEU A 108 -0.76 29.98 -16.16
C LEU A 108 -0.07 29.76 -17.53
N ASP A 109 0.78 28.74 -17.63
CA ASP A 109 1.50 28.35 -18.84
C ASP A 109 0.62 27.69 -19.93
N ARG A 110 -0.66 27.43 -19.63
CA ARG A 110 -1.63 26.75 -20.51
C ARG A 110 -2.85 27.61 -20.83
N LEU A 111 -2.82 28.88 -20.46
CA LEU A 111 -3.85 29.84 -20.84
C LEU A 111 -3.70 30.14 -22.33
N LEU A 112 -4.71 29.75 -23.10
CA LEU A 112 -4.84 30.15 -24.50
C LEU A 112 -4.84 31.69 -24.57
N SER A 113 -4.07 32.25 -25.51
CA SER A 113 -4.07 33.71 -25.71
C SER A 113 -5.48 34.18 -26.07
N ARG A 114 -5.83 35.43 -25.77
CA ARG A 114 -7.13 36.05 -26.15
C ARG A 114 -7.43 35.81 -27.63
N GLU A 115 -6.39 35.86 -28.46
CA GLU A 115 -6.44 35.61 -29.91
C GLU A 115 -6.73 34.14 -30.25
N ASP A 116 -6.15 33.19 -29.51
CA ASP A 116 -6.39 31.75 -29.69
C ASP A 116 -7.83 31.39 -29.32
N ILE A 117 -8.35 31.95 -28.22
CA ILE A 117 -9.73 31.75 -27.77
C ILE A 117 -10.73 32.24 -28.82
N LEU A 118 -10.50 33.41 -29.40
CA LEU A 118 -11.33 33.97 -30.47
C LEU A 118 -11.26 33.14 -31.75
N HIS A 119 -10.08 32.61 -32.09
CA HIS A 119 -9.89 31.72 -33.24
C HIS A 119 -10.62 30.39 -33.06
N TYR A 120 -10.56 29.78 -31.86
CA TYR A 120 -11.24 28.51 -31.55
C TYR A 120 -12.77 28.63 -31.49
N LEU A 121 -13.30 29.80 -31.12
CA LEU A 121 -14.74 30.07 -31.13
C LEU A 121 -15.29 30.43 -32.52
N HIS A 122 -14.45 30.41 -33.57
CA HIS A 122 -14.80 30.81 -34.94
C HIS A 122 -15.44 32.21 -35.03
N LEU A 123 -15.11 33.11 -34.10
CA LEU A 123 -15.62 34.47 -34.11
C LEU A 123 -14.81 35.32 -35.09
N GLN A 124 -15.26 35.37 -36.34
CA GLN A 124 -14.66 36.27 -37.33
C GLN A 124 -15.01 37.74 -37.03
N PRO A 125 -14.11 38.70 -37.32
CA PRO A 125 -14.44 40.13 -37.26
C PRO A 125 -15.35 40.44 -38.46
N PRO A 126 -16.68 40.34 -38.29
CA PRO A 126 -17.49 41.45 -37.80
C PRO A 126 -18.60 41.06 -36.80
N ALA A 127 -18.45 39.94 -36.07
CA ALA A 127 -19.47 39.51 -35.10
C ALA A 127 -19.57 40.49 -33.90
N PRO A 128 -20.78 40.86 -33.42
CA PRO A 128 -20.95 41.75 -32.26
C PRO A 128 -20.39 41.17 -30.94
N LEU A 129 -20.18 39.85 -30.90
CA LEU A 129 -19.49 39.16 -29.81
C LEU A 129 -17.98 39.44 -29.82
N HIS A 130 -17.37 39.69 -30.99
CA HIS A 130 -15.97 40.06 -31.09
C HIS A 130 -15.72 41.43 -30.45
N SER A 131 -16.55 42.44 -30.74
CA SER A 131 -16.44 43.77 -30.10
C SER A 131 -16.66 43.71 -28.59
N LEU A 132 -17.57 42.87 -28.11
CA LEU A 132 -17.85 42.72 -26.68
C LEU A 132 -16.71 42.01 -25.90
N LEU A 133 -15.95 41.15 -26.57
CA LEU A 133 -14.77 40.47 -26.04
C LEU A 133 -13.48 41.27 -26.20
N THR A 134 -13.43 42.24 -27.13
CA THR A 134 -12.28 43.15 -27.36
C THR A 134 -12.42 44.49 -26.65
N ASP A 135 -13.62 44.94 -26.33
CA ASP A 135 -13.84 46.22 -25.65
C ASP A 135 -13.58 46.06 -24.15
N ASP A 136 -12.46 46.62 -23.71
CA ASP A 136 -11.98 46.64 -22.33
C ASP A 136 -12.84 47.54 -21.40
N THR A 137 -14.07 47.88 -21.80
CA THR A 137 -15.00 48.67 -21.00
C THR A 137 -15.98 47.75 -20.28
N GLY A 138 -15.76 47.53 -18.99
CA GLY A 138 -16.51 46.62 -18.11
C GLY A 138 -18.02 46.82 -18.07
N ARG A 139 -18.74 46.38 -19.10
CA ARG A 139 -20.20 46.47 -19.21
C ARG A 139 -20.78 45.32 -20.05
N VAL A 140 -20.49 44.08 -19.65
CA VAL A 140 -21.00 42.87 -20.35
C VAL A 140 -22.26 42.28 -19.68
N GLY A 141 -22.66 42.76 -18.50
CA GLY A 141 -23.80 42.19 -17.75
C GLY A 141 -25.21 42.52 -18.27
N GLY A 142 -25.37 43.30 -19.35
CA GLY A 142 -26.68 43.86 -19.74
C GLY A 142 -27.17 43.55 -21.16
N ALA A 143 -26.38 42.92 -22.03
CA ALA A 143 -26.74 42.76 -23.45
C ALA A 143 -27.04 41.31 -23.88
N THR A 144 -26.86 40.34 -22.99
CA THR A 144 -27.18 38.92 -23.27
C THR A 144 -28.66 38.60 -23.10
N CYS A 145 -29.43 39.43 -22.39
CA CYS A 145 -30.87 39.25 -22.19
C CYS A 145 -31.73 39.60 -23.41
N ASP A 146 -31.25 40.50 -24.28
CA ASP A 146 -32.06 40.98 -25.41
C ASP A 146 -32.03 40.01 -26.60
N HIS A 147 -30.95 39.23 -26.75
CA HIS A 147 -30.83 38.26 -27.85
C HIS A 147 -31.62 36.96 -27.62
N THR A 148 -31.89 36.58 -26.37
CA THR A 148 -32.74 35.40 -26.07
C THR A 148 -34.20 35.67 -26.41
N HIS A 149 -34.64 36.92 -26.38
CA HIS A 149 -36.02 37.29 -26.68
C HIS A 149 -36.34 37.27 -28.19
N SER A 150 -35.33 37.39 -29.06
CA SER A 150 -35.52 37.39 -30.52
C SER A 150 -35.55 35.99 -31.13
N ILE A 151 -34.99 34.98 -30.46
CA ILE A 151 -34.97 33.59 -30.97
C ILE A 151 -36.28 32.87 -30.62
N GLY A 152 -36.95 33.23 -29.51
CA GLY A 152 -38.20 32.59 -29.07
C GLY A 152 -39.47 32.96 -29.85
N VAL A 153 -39.43 33.94 -30.76
CA VAL A 153 -40.63 34.44 -31.47
C VAL A 153 -40.84 33.77 -32.84
N GLN A 154 -39.88 32.99 -33.35
CA GLN A 154 -40.00 32.37 -34.69
C GLN A 154 -40.66 30.98 -34.71
N THR A 155 -41.09 30.45 -33.55
CA THR A 155 -41.70 29.11 -33.44
C THR A 155 -43.18 29.15 -33.07
N GLU A 156 -43.90 30.22 -33.38
CA GLU A 156 -45.37 30.28 -33.26
C GLU A 156 -46.03 30.51 -34.61
N GLU A 157 -45.90 29.56 -35.55
CA GLU A 157 -46.97 29.39 -36.52
C GLU A 157 -47.04 27.96 -37.06
N ARG A 158 -48.24 27.37 -36.89
CA ARG A 158 -48.84 26.34 -37.74
C ARG A 158 -48.70 24.87 -37.30
N VAL A 159 -49.62 24.43 -36.43
CA VAL A 159 -50.21 23.08 -36.51
C VAL A 159 -51.73 23.18 -36.33
N GLY A 160 -52.44 22.63 -37.31
CA GLY A 160 -53.90 22.65 -37.44
C GLY A 160 -54.61 21.83 -36.37
N GLY A 161 -55.84 22.25 -36.08
CA GLY A 161 -56.68 21.69 -35.04
C GLY A 161 -57.12 20.24 -35.27
N ARG A 162 -57.35 19.56 -34.15
CA ARG A 162 -58.40 18.55 -33.97
C ARG A 162 -58.91 18.65 -32.53
N GLY A 163 -60.22 18.69 -32.39
CA GLY A 163 -60.91 19.20 -31.21
C GLY A 163 -60.82 18.32 -29.97
N GLY A 164 -61.17 18.93 -28.84
CA GLY A 164 -61.41 18.24 -27.57
C GLY A 164 -61.26 19.17 -26.38
N VAL A 165 -62.40 19.74 -25.95
CA VAL A 165 -62.66 20.43 -24.66
C VAL A 165 -61.80 21.68 -24.37
N ALA A 166 -62.46 22.77 -23.98
CA ALA A 166 -61.83 24.01 -23.55
C ALA A 166 -61.11 23.81 -22.20
N LEU A 167 -59.97 23.13 -22.21
CA LEU A 167 -58.99 23.22 -21.14
C LEU A 167 -58.43 24.64 -21.13
N THR A 168 -58.33 25.23 -19.95
CA THR A 168 -57.65 26.52 -19.81
C THR A 168 -56.21 26.38 -20.31
N LEU A 169 -55.63 27.43 -20.87
CA LEU A 169 -54.25 27.40 -21.42
C LEU A 169 -53.26 26.79 -20.41
N ALA A 170 -53.44 27.07 -19.12
CA ALA A 170 -52.61 26.52 -18.04
C ALA A 170 -52.77 25.00 -17.81
N GLU A 171 -53.91 24.42 -18.14
CA GLU A 171 -54.12 22.97 -18.10
C GLU A 171 -53.54 22.30 -19.34
N ARG A 172 -53.61 22.97 -20.51
CA ARG A 172 -53.00 22.47 -21.74
C ARG A 172 -51.47 22.54 -21.73
N LEU A 173 -50.90 23.60 -21.14
CA LEU A 173 -49.46 23.70 -20.89
C LEU A 173 -49.02 22.64 -19.88
N ARG A 174 -49.78 22.43 -18.79
CA ARG A 174 -49.49 21.34 -17.84
C ARG A 174 -49.54 19.95 -18.48
N ALA A 175 -50.52 19.68 -19.34
CA ALA A 175 -50.59 18.41 -20.06
C ALA A 175 -49.40 18.23 -21.01
N LEU A 176 -48.98 19.28 -21.71
CA LEU A 176 -47.79 19.26 -22.56
C LEU A 176 -46.50 19.08 -21.75
N ASP A 177 -46.37 19.75 -20.60
CA ASP A 177 -45.25 19.59 -19.70
C ASP A 177 -45.19 18.16 -19.16
N GLU A 178 -46.32 17.59 -18.73
CA GLU A 178 -46.42 16.21 -18.25
C GLU A 178 -46.07 15.19 -19.34
N GLU A 179 -46.55 15.37 -20.58
CA GLU A 179 -46.18 14.52 -21.72
C GLU A 179 -44.70 14.66 -22.07
N HIS A 180 -44.12 15.86 -22.00
CA HIS A 180 -42.71 16.09 -22.29
C HIS A 180 -41.79 15.53 -21.21
N PHE A 181 -42.15 15.66 -19.93
CA PHE A 181 -41.43 15.01 -18.83
C PHE A 181 -41.54 13.49 -18.89
N ALA A 182 -42.69 12.93 -19.32
CA ALA A 182 -42.85 11.51 -19.54
C ALA A 182 -41.97 11.00 -20.71
N GLN A 183 -41.87 11.75 -21.81
CA GLN A 183 -40.99 11.42 -22.93
C GLN A 183 -39.51 11.48 -22.53
N LEU A 184 -39.09 12.50 -21.78
CA LEU A 184 -37.72 12.60 -21.27
C LEU A 184 -37.40 11.54 -20.21
N ALA A 185 -38.37 11.09 -19.43
CA ALA A 185 -38.18 10.01 -18.47
C ALA A 185 -38.05 8.64 -19.16
N GLU A 186 -38.81 8.41 -20.24
CA GLU A 186 -38.69 7.21 -21.08
C GLU A 186 -37.38 7.18 -21.87
N GLU A 187 -36.98 8.30 -22.50
CA GLU A 187 -35.72 8.41 -23.25
C GLU A 187 -34.49 8.46 -22.33
N GLY A 188 -34.58 9.21 -21.22
CA GLY A 188 -33.49 9.39 -20.27
C GLY A 188 -33.29 8.17 -19.36
N GLY A 189 -34.37 7.51 -18.94
CA GLY A 189 -34.29 6.37 -18.02
C GLY A 189 -33.57 5.15 -18.61
N GLY A 190 -33.72 4.91 -19.92
CA GLY A 190 -33.01 3.84 -20.62
C GLY A 190 -31.52 4.12 -20.77
N GLU A 191 -31.15 5.32 -21.24
CA GLU A 191 -29.74 5.69 -21.44
C GLU A 191 -29.00 5.95 -20.13
N GLU A 192 -29.68 6.42 -19.09
CA GLU A 192 -29.11 6.61 -17.76
C GLU A 192 -28.93 5.26 -17.06
N GLY A 193 -29.90 4.34 -17.20
CA GLY A 193 -29.77 2.95 -16.74
C GLY A 193 -28.60 2.22 -17.41
N GLU A 194 -28.45 2.33 -18.74
CA GLU A 194 -27.32 1.71 -19.44
C GLU A 194 -25.98 2.33 -18.98
N ARG A 195 -25.93 3.65 -18.77
CA ARG A 195 -24.75 4.33 -18.22
C ARG A 195 -24.42 3.90 -16.79
N GLU A 196 -25.42 3.66 -15.95
CA GLU A 196 -25.25 3.14 -14.59
C GLU A 196 -24.79 1.68 -14.60
N GLU A 197 -25.30 0.86 -15.50
CA GLU A 197 -24.87 -0.52 -15.69
C GLU A 197 -23.42 -0.60 -16.15
N TRP A 198 -23.03 0.21 -17.15
CA TRP A 198 -21.63 0.32 -17.58
C TRP A 198 -20.70 0.80 -16.46
N ARG A 199 -21.15 1.77 -15.65
CA ARG A 199 -20.40 2.25 -14.47
C ARG A 199 -20.25 1.12 -13.45
N ARG A 200 -21.32 0.40 -13.16
CA ARG A 200 -21.34 -0.73 -12.23
C ARG A 200 -20.41 -1.85 -12.71
N GLU A 201 -20.44 -2.17 -14.00
CA GLU A 201 -19.57 -3.18 -14.59
C GLU A 201 -18.09 -2.77 -14.50
N CYS A 202 -17.75 -1.53 -14.85
CA CYS A 202 -16.39 -1.00 -14.69
C CYS A 202 -15.90 -1.07 -13.23
N GLU A 203 -16.76 -0.69 -12.29
CA GLU A 203 -16.44 -0.79 -10.86
C GLU A 203 -16.28 -2.23 -10.41
N GLU A 204 -17.13 -3.14 -10.89
CA GLU A 204 -17.03 -4.56 -10.58
C GLU A 204 -15.75 -5.19 -11.14
N GLU A 205 -15.36 -4.85 -12.37
CA GLU A 205 -14.10 -5.29 -12.96
C GLU A 205 -12.90 -4.79 -12.18
N LEU A 206 -12.89 -3.50 -11.82
CA LEU A 206 -11.86 -2.94 -10.93
C LEU A 206 -11.83 -3.70 -9.61
N ARG A 207 -12.98 -3.91 -8.96
CA ARG A 207 -13.07 -4.68 -7.72
C ARG A 207 -12.57 -6.13 -7.90
N ARG A 208 -12.87 -6.81 -9.00
CA ARG A 208 -12.38 -8.16 -9.32
C ARG A 208 -10.85 -8.15 -9.46
N ARG A 209 -10.31 -7.20 -10.22
CA ARG A 209 -8.87 -7.06 -10.45
C ARG A 209 -8.12 -6.73 -9.15
N TRP A 210 -8.68 -5.88 -8.31
CA TRP A 210 -8.14 -5.57 -6.99
C TRP A 210 -8.22 -6.76 -6.03
N ARG A 211 -9.34 -7.48 -5.97
CA ARG A 211 -9.46 -8.73 -5.19
C ARG A 211 -8.44 -9.78 -5.61
N GLY A 212 -8.24 -9.96 -6.92
CA GLY A 212 -7.23 -10.87 -7.47
C GLY A 212 -5.82 -10.46 -7.05
N LYS A 213 -5.43 -9.19 -7.23
CA LYS A 213 -4.13 -8.67 -6.79
C LYS A 213 -3.92 -8.81 -5.28
N TRP A 214 -4.92 -8.48 -4.47
CA TRP A 214 -4.86 -8.58 -3.01
C TRP A 214 -4.72 -10.03 -2.55
N SER A 215 -5.52 -10.95 -3.12
CA SER A 215 -5.42 -12.38 -2.82
C SER A 215 -4.08 -12.95 -3.26
N ASN A 216 -3.59 -12.58 -4.44
CA ASN A 216 -2.30 -13.06 -4.95
C ASN A 216 -1.12 -12.51 -4.14
N SER A 217 -1.17 -11.25 -3.72
CA SER A 217 -0.16 -10.65 -2.85
C SER A 217 -0.12 -11.34 -1.48
N GLY A 218 -1.29 -11.56 -0.88
CA GLY A 218 -1.41 -12.31 0.36
C GLY A 218 -0.88 -13.74 0.22
N ARG A 219 -1.34 -14.49 -0.79
CA ARG A 219 -0.86 -15.87 -1.07
C ARG A 219 0.64 -15.92 -1.30
N GLN A 220 1.21 -14.97 -2.05
CA GLN A 220 2.65 -14.90 -2.26
C GLN A 220 3.41 -14.66 -0.96
N SER A 221 2.91 -13.79 -0.08
CA SER A 221 3.50 -13.58 1.25
C SER A 221 3.44 -14.85 2.09
N TRP A 222 2.27 -15.51 2.16
CA TRP A 222 2.08 -16.78 2.86
C TRP A 222 3.00 -17.89 2.35
N LEU A 223 3.12 -18.05 1.02
CA LEU A 223 4.04 -19.00 0.39
C LEU A 223 5.51 -18.71 0.73
N LYS A 224 5.92 -17.44 0.70
CA LYS A 224 7.29 -17.03 1.09
C LYS A 224 7.56 -17.33 2.57
N LEU A 225 6.60 -17.02 3.45
CA LEU A 225 6.72 -17.29 4.88
C LEU A 225 6.79 -18.80 5.15
N GLY A 226 5.97 -19.59 4.46
CA GLY A 226 5.97 -21.05 4.53
C GLY A 226 7.31 -21.64 4.10
N LYS A 227 7.81 -21.26 2.91
CA LYS A 227 9.13 -21.69 2.42
C LYS A 227 10.26 -21.29 3.36
N LYS A 228 10.22 -20.08 3.93
CA LYS A 228 11.23 -19.62 4.91
C LYS A 228 11.21 -20.45 6.19
N ARG A 229 10.02 -20.75 6.73
CA ARG A 229 9.84 -21.60 7.91
C ARG A 229 10.32 -23.04 7.64
N GLU A 230 9.97 -23.58 6.48
CA GLU A 230 10.39 -24.94 6.09
C GLU A 230 11.91 -25.02 5.90
N TYR A 231 12.53 -24.04 5.25
CA TYR A 231 13.98 -23.97 5.10
C TYR A 231 14.68 -23.86 6.46
N ALA A 232 14.16 -23.01 7.36
CA ALA A 232 14.69 -22.88 8.72
C ALA A 232 14.57 -24.19 9.52
N ALA A 233 13.42 -24.87 9.45
CA ALA A 233 13.22 -26.16 10.10
C ALA A 233 14.16 -27.24 9.53
N ARG A 234 14.32 -27.30 8.20
CA ARG A 234 15.26 -28.23 7.55
C ARG A 234 16.70 -27.95 7.95
N SER A 235 17.11 -26.68 7.99
CA SER A 235 18.47 -26.29 8.38
C SER A 235 18.76 -26.66 9.84
N SER A 236 17.84 -26.34 10.77
CA SER A 236 17.98 -26.73 12.17
C SER A 236 18.03 -28.25 12.36
N CYS A 237 17.16 -28.99 11.66
CA CYS A 237 17.18 -30.46 11.67
C CYS A 237 18.49 -31.03 11.11
N ALA A 238 19.03 -30.45 10.03
CA ALA A 238 20.31 -30.86 9.47
C ALA A 238 21.49 -30.60 10.43
N ILE A 239 21.48 -29.47 11.14
CA ILE A 239 22.48 -29.15 12.16
C ILE A 239 22.40 -30.14 13.33
N CYS A 240 21.19 -30.39 13.86
CA CYS A 240 20.98 -31.36 14.93
C CYS A 240 21.39 -32.78 14.50
N GLY A 241 20.98 -33.20 13.31
CA GLY A 241 21.31 -34.51 12.74
C GLY A 241 22.82 -34.71 12.54
N SER A 242 23.51 -33.69 12.04
CA SER A 242 24.98 -33.75 11.86
C SER A 242 25.71 -33.75 13.21
N SER A 243 25.27 -32.96 14.19
CA SER A 243 25.82 -32.97 15.55
C SER A 243 25.67 -34.34 16.22
N LYS A 244 24.49 -34.96 16.12
CA LYS A 244 24.24 -36.30 16.68
C LYS A 244 25.06 -37.39 15.98
N ARG A 245 25.21 -37.33 14.64
CA ARG A 245 26.11 -38.24 13.90
C ARG A 245 27.57 -38.08 14.31
N ARG A 246 28.03 -36.85 14.55
CA ARG A 246 29.40 -36.59 15.03
C ARG A 246 29.63 -37.14 16.44
N SER A 247 28.65 -37.06 17.34
CA SER A 247 28.80 -37.63 18.68
C SER A 247 28.78 -39.16 18.66
N THR A 248 27.95 -39.79 17.82
CA THR A 248 27.93 -41.26 17.69
C THR A 248 29.20 -41.80 17.05
N THR A 249 29.72 -41.15 16.01
CA THR A 249 30.99 -41.53 15.37
C THR A 249 32.17 -41.42 16.34
N LYS A 250 32.29 -40.32 17.08
CA LYS A 250 33.32 -40.17 18.13
C LYS A 250 33.25 -41.25 19.21
N LYS A 251 32.04 -41.57 19.69
CA LYS A 251 31.84 -42.64 20.69
C LYS A 251 32.23 -44.01 20.14
N MET A 252 31.86 -44.32 18.89
CA MET A 252 32.26 -45.55 18.22
C MET A 252 33.79 -45.64 18.07
N GLU A 253 34.44 -44.56 17.67
CA GLU A 253 35.90 -44.51 17.55
C GLU A 253 36.60 -44.68 18.89
N SER A 254 36.10 -44.05 19.96
CA SER A 254 36.68 -44.22 21.30
C SER A 254 36.54 -45.66 21.81
N LEU A 255 35.39 -46.30 21.56
CA LEU A 255 35.18 -47.70 21.92
C LEU A 255 36.10 -48.63 21.13
N ARG A 256 36.22 -48.42 19.80
CA ARG A 256 37.14 -49.19 18.96
C ARG A 256 38.60 -49.04 19.40
N ARG A 257 39.03 -47.85 19.82
CA ARG A 257 40.37 -47.63 20.35
C ARG A 257 40.58 -48.42 21.65
N LEU A 258 39.63 -48.34 22.57
CA LEU A 258 39.69 -49.08 23.83
C LEU A 258 39.71 -50.61 23.59
N GLU A 259 38.88 -51.11 22.67
CA GLU A 259 38.87 -52.52 22.26
C GLU A 259 40.22 -52.93 21.66
N LEU A 260 40.79 -52.10 20.80
CA LEU A 260 42.10 -52.36 20.21
C LEU A 260 43.21 -52.40 21.27
N ASP A 261 43.22 -51.42 22.17
CA ASP A 261 44.22 -51.30 23.24
C ASP A 261 44.14 -52.48 24.21
N THR A 262 42.92 -52.89 24.58
CA THR A 262 42.69 -54.05 25.44
C THR A 262 43.12 -55.36 24.76
N LEU A 263 42.79 -55.56 23.48
CA LEU A 263 43.26 -56.72 22.72
C LEU A 263 44.79 -56.75 22.58
N ASN A 264 45.43 -55.60 22.34
CA ASN A 264 46.88 -55.52 22.23
C ASN A 264 47.57 -55.85 23.55
N SER A 265 47.05 -55.33 24.67
CA SER A 265 47.57 -55.64 26.01
C SER A 265 47.42 -57.14 26.33
N LEU A 266 46.27 -57.74 26.00
CA LEU A 266 46.05 -59.18 26.17
C LEU A 266 47.00 -60.02 25.30
N ARG A 267 47.18 -59.65 24.03
CA ARG A 267 48.12 -60.33 23.11
C ARG A 267 49.57 -60.20 23.58
N ALA A 268 49.99 -59.04 24.07
CA ALA A 268 51.33 -58.84 24.60
C ALA A 268 51.60 -59.77 25.80
N ARG A 269 50.65 -59.84 26.73
CA ARG A 269 50.74 -60.74 27.89
C ARG A 269 50.74 -62.21 27.49
N GLN A 270 49.96 -62.59 26.48
CA GLN A 270 49.99 -63.95 25.92
C GLN A 270 51.38 -64.28 25.35
N LEU A 271 51.93 -63.41 24.51
CA LEU A 271 53.28 -63.59 23.93
C LEU A 271 54.36 -63.69 25.02
N GLU A 272 54.29 -62.89 26.08
CA GLU A 272 55.20 -62.99 27.23
C GLU A 272 55.09 -64.35 27.92
N THR A 273 53.86 -64.83 28.15
CA THR A 273 53.66 -66.14 28.77
C THR A 273 54.14 -67.29 27.89
N GLU A 274 53.88 -67.21 26.58
CA GLU A 274 54.36 -68.19 25.60
C GLU A 274 55.89 -68.19 25.56
N ALA A 275 56.53 -67.02 25.46
CA ALA A 275 57.98 -66.88 25.45
C ALA A 275 58.64 -67.44 26.73
N ALA A 276 58.03 -67.22 27.90
CA ALA A 276 58.49 -67.77 29.16
C ALA A 276 58.38 -69.31 29.20
N LEU A 277 57.27 -69.87 28.70
CA LEU A 277 57.08 -71.33 28.60
C LEU A 277 58.07 -71.95 27.61
N TYR A 278 58.27 -71.33 26.44
CA TYR A 278 59.24 -71.77 25.45
C TYR A 278 60.68 -71.74 26.00
N SER A 279 61.07 -70.67 26.69
CA SER A 279 62.41 -70.56 27.29
C SER A 279 62.63 -71.64 28.35
N ARG A 280 61.65 -71.85 29.24
CA ARG A 280 61.71 -72.91 30.25
C ARG A 280 61.78 -74.31 29.64
N ARG A 281 61.05 -74.55 28.54
CA ARG A 281 61.12 -75.82 27.81
C ARG A 281 62.51 -76.04 27.23
N GLN A 282 63.12 -75.04 26.62
CA GLN A 282 64.49 -75.14 26.09
C GLN A 282 65.52 -75.43 27.18
N GLU A 283 65.41 -74.76 28.34
CA GLU A 283 66.26 -75.04 29.50
C GLU A 283 66.16 -76.50 29.95
N LEU A 284 64.94 -77.06 30.01
CA LEU A 284 64.72 -78.46 30.36
C LEU A 284 65.32 -79.41 29.33
N GLU A 285 65.16 -79.13 28.03
CA GLU A 285 65.75 -79.93 26.96
C GLU A 285 67.30 -79.94 27.05
N LEU A 286 67.93 -78.81 27.36
CA LEU A 286 69.38 -78.72 27.59
C LEU A 286 69.84 -79.50 28.84
N GLN A 287 69.09 -79.43 29.94
CA GLN A 287 69.39 -80.18 31.16
C GLN A 287 69.33 -81.70 30.95
N LEU A 288 68.40 -82.17 30.11
CA LEU A 288 68.28 -83.58 29.76
C LEU A 288 69.43 -84.04 28.85
N GLN A 289 69.85 -83.22 27.88
CA GLN A 289 70.97 -83.53 26.99
C GLN A 289 72.33 -83.56 27.72
N GLY A 290 72.53 -82.72 28.75
CA GLY A 290 73.78 -82.71 29.53
C GLY A 290 73.89 -83.80 30.62
N ARG A 291 72.86 -84.63 30.81
CA ARG A 291 72.83 -85.72 31.81
C ARG A 291 72.95 -87.13 31.21
N GLY A 292 73.00 -87.26 29.88
CA GLY A 292 73.30 -88.51 29.17
C GLY A 292 74.77 -88.61 28.82
#